data_AF-A0A6P6MXY2-F1
#
_entry.id   AF-A0A6P6MXY2-F1
#
_cell.length_a   1.000
_cell.length_b   1.000
_cell.length_c   1.000
_cell.angle_alpha   90.00
_cell.angle_beta   90.00
_cell.angle_gamma   90.00
#
_symmetry.space_group_name_H-M   'P 1'
#
loop_
_entity.id
_entity.type
_entity.pdbx_description
1 polymer ?
#
loop_
_entity_poly.entity_id
_entity_poly.type
_entity_poly.pdbx_seq_one_letter_code
_entity_poly.pdbx_strand_id
1 'polypeptide(L)'
;MVKAWGAHVTVTCSQNAERLVRDLGADDVMDYTAGPVEKQLQTLQKFDLILDNIGGESEKWALDFLKPWNGAKYVTLVTPVLHNTDRLGLAGGMMQSGVKIGCKVLKHLRKGVYYRWGFFAPSGPTLDEISEMLERSVPWWRKCSLLLRCLKPFIK
;
A
#
# COMPACT_ATOMS: atom_id res chain seq x y z
N MET A 1 -7.15 -4.41 6.26
CA MET A 1 -8.20 -3.69 5.48
C MET A 1 -8.55 -4.42 4.20
N VAL A 2 -7.62 -4.60 3.25
CA VAL A 2 -7.91 -5.22 1.94
C VAL A 2 -8.55 -6.61 2.05
N LYS A 3 -8.09 -7.45 2.99
CA LYS A 3 -8.75 -8.73 3.31
C LYS A 3 -10.18 -8.60 3.82
N ALA A 4 -10.47 -7.59 4.63
CA ALA A 4 -11.82 -7.35 5.14
C ALA A 4 -12.80 -6.93 4.02
N TRP A 5 -12.28 -6.45 2.89
CA TRP A 5 -13.05 -6.17 1.67
C TRP A 5 -13.20 -7.38 0.74
N GLY A 6 -12.75 -8.57 1.16
CA GLY A 6 -12.89 -9.81 0.40
C GLY A 6 -11.89 -9.99 -0.74
N ALA A 7 -10.84 -9.17 -0.79
CA ALA A 7 -9.82 -9.30 -1.82
C ALA A 7 -8.83 -10.44 -1.51
N HIS A 8 -8.24 -10.97 -2.58
CA HIS A 8 -7.10 -11.87 -2.51
C HIS A 8 -5.81 -11.06 -2.34
N VAL A 9 -5.02 -11.37 -1.32
CA VAL A 9 -3.83 -10.60 -0.94
C VAL A 9 -2.59 -11.46 -1.04
N THR A 10 -1.72 -11.06 -1.94
CA THR A 10 -0.35 -11.56 -2.05
C THR A 10 0.59 -10.56 -1.39
N VAL A 11 1.45 -11.03 -0.47
CA VAL A 11 2.41 -10.20 0.26
C VAL A 11 3.82 -10.63 -0.05
N THR A 12 4.70 -9.66 -0.32
CA THR A 12 6.15 -9.88 -0.38
C THR A 12 6.76 -9.50 0.97
N CYS A 13 7.39 -10.44 1.66
CA CYS A 13 8.05 -10.18 2.94
C CYS A 13 9.29 -11.05 3.11
N SER A 14 10.05 -10.84 4.19
CA SER A 14 11.13 -11.76 4.55
C SER A 14 10.54 -13.01 5.20
N GLN A 15 11.30 -14.10 5.19
CA GLN A 15 10.91 -15.36 5.83
C GLN A 15 10.49 -15.19 7.30
N ASN A 16 11.16 -14.31 8.05
CA ASN A 16 10.85 -14.05 9.47
C ASN A 16 9.45 -13.47 9.69
N ALA A 17 8.90 -12.77 8.70
CA ALA A 17 7.58 -12.13 8.78
C ALA A 17 6.45 -12.99 8.19
N GLU A 18 6.77 -14.14 7.58
CA GLU A 18 5.79 -14.97 6.88
C GLU A 18 4.61 -15.36 7.79
N ARG A 19 4.92 -15.88 8.98
CA ARG A 19 3.87 -16.28 9.94
C ARG A 19 2.94 -15.12 10.29
N LEU A 20 3.51 -13.94 10.56
CA LEU A 20 2.74 -12.76 10.90
C LEU A 20 1.80 -12.34 9.76
N VAL A 21 2.27 -12.31 8.52
CA VAL A 21 1.43 -11.87 7.39
C VAL A 21 0.35 -12.89 7.06
N ARG A 22 0.60 -14.18 7.26
CA ARG A 22 -0.44 -15.23 7.14
C ARG A 22 -1.49 -15.12 8.25
N ASP A 23 -1.07 -14.87 9.48
CA ASP A 23 -1.98 -14.65 10.62
C ASP A 23 -2.86 -13.40 10.40
N LEU A 24 -2.34 -12.38 9.70
CA LEU A 24 -3.10 -11.20 9.26
C LEU A 24 -4.05 -11.47 8.06
N GLY A 25 -3.98 -12.67 7.49
CA GLY A 25 -4.87 -13.14 6.42
C GLY A 25 -4.30 -13.03 5.00
N ALA A 26 -2.98 -12.93 4.81
CA ALA A 26 -2.38 -13.05 3.48
C ALA A 26 -2.63 -14.45 2.91
N ASP A 27 -3.10 -14.51 1.65
CA ASP A 27 -3.39 -15.78 0.97
C ASP A 27 -2.08 -16.37 0.41
N ASP A 28 -1.32 -15.55 -0.31
CA ASP A 28 0.00 -15.90 -0.84
C ASP A 28 1.10 -15.06 -0.18
N VAL A 29 2.23 -15.70 0.13
CA VAL A 29 3.40 -15.03 0.70
C VAL A 29 4.63 -15.38 -0.11
N MET A 30 5.34 -14.34 -0.54
CA MET A 30 6.53 -14.43 -1.39
C MET A 30 7.74 -13.93 -0.62
N ASP A 31 8.73 -14.79 -0.43
CA ASP A 31 9.97 -14.43 0.23
C ASP A 31 10.93 -13.75 -0.74
N TYR A 32 11.17 -12.46 -0.55
CA TYR A 32 12.10 -11.70 -1.38
C TYR A 32 13.57 -12.05 -1.13
N THR A 33 13.89 -12.77 -0.05
CA THR A 33 15.25 -13.24 0.26
C THR A 33 15.58 -14.59 -0.38
N ALA A 34 14.56 -15.37 -0.76
CA ALA A 34 14.70 -16.69 -1.37
C ALA A 34 15.04 -16.66 -2.87
N GLY A 35 14.97 -15.48 -3.51
CA GLY A 35 15.32 -15.29 -4.91
C GLY A 35 14.54 -14.15 -5.56
N PRO A 36 14.63 -14.02 -6.90
CA PRO A 36 13.92 -12.97 -7.63
C PRO A 36 12.40 -13.14 -7.50
N VAL A 37 11.76 -12.21 -6.77
CA VAL A 37 10.30 -12.16 -6.56
C VAL A 37 9.54 -12.18 -7.89
N GLU A 38 10.09 -11.54 -8.93
CA GLU A 38 9.52 -11.53 -10.28
C GLU A 38 9.19 -12.93 -10.80
N LYS A 39 10.07 -13.91 -10.58
CA LYS A 39 9.86 -15.29 -11.06
C LYS A 39 8.74 -15.98 -10.31
N GLN A 40 8.62 -15.71 -9.01
CA GLN A 40 7.53 -16.26 -8.20
C GLN A 40 6.19 -15.66 -8.63
N LEU A 41 6.15 -14.34 -8.88
CA LEU A 41 4.94 -13.64 -9.32
C LEU A 41 4.47 -14.05 -10.72
N GLN A 42 5.35 -14.53 -11.59
CA GLN A 42 4.97 -15.04 -12.92
C GLN A 42 4.06 -16.27 -12.86
N THR A 43 4.07 -17.00 -11.74
CA THR A 43 3.19 -18.16 -11.54
C THR A 43 1.77 -17.75 -11.14
N LEU A 44 1.58 -16.50 -10.73
CA LEU A 44 0.31 -15.96 -10.26
C LEU A 44 -0.44 -15.23 -11.37
N GLN A 45 -1.74 -15.04 -11.14
CA GLN A 45 -2.54 -14.15 -11.98
C GLN A 45 -2.08 -12.70 -11.80
N LYS A 46 -2.27 -11.90 -12.86
CA LYS A 46 -2.03 -10.46 -12.81
C LYS A 46 -2.91 -9.78 -11.75
N PHE A 47 -2.43 -8.67 -11.21
CA PHE A 47 -3.07 -7.95 -10.12
C PHE A 47 -3.93 -6.78 -10.60
N ASP A 48 -4.97 -6.45 -9.84
CA ASP A 48 -5.79 -5.26 -10.03
C ASP A 48 -5.25 -4.05 -9.25
N LEU A 49 -4.51 -4.30 -8.16
CA LEU A 49 -3.91 -3.27 -7.32
C LEU A 49 -2.54 -3.74 -6.83
N ILE A 50 -1.52 -2.90 -6.97
CA ILE A 50 -0.21 -3.08 -6.34
C ILE A 50 0.04 -1.86 -5.45
N LEU A 51 0.34 -2.14 -4.17
CA LEU A 51 0.79 -1.16 -3.20
C LEU A 51 2.29 -1.36 -2.96
N ASP A 52 3.09 -0.39 -3.36
CA ASP A 52 4.54 -0.42 -3.27
C ASP A 52 5.06 0.50 -2.15
N ASN A 53 5.76 -0.13 -1.20
CA ASN A 53 6.39 0.53 -0.07
C ASN A 53 7.93 0.53 -0.15
N ILE A 54 8.50 -0.06 -1.20
CA ILE A 54 9.96 -0.19 -1.40
C ILE A 54 10.44 0.90 -2.37
N GLY A 55 9.73 1.09 -3.48
CA GLY A 55 10.12 2.01 -4.54
C GLY A 55 11.36 1.55 -5.32
N GLY A 56 11.95 2.46 -6.08
CA GLY A 56 13.19 2.22 -6.82
C GLY A 56 13.02 1.21 -7.96
N GLU A 57 13.85 0.16 -7.97
CA GLU A 57 13.86 -0.86 -9.03
C GLU A 57 12.61 -1.73 -9.02
N SER A 58 11.95 -1.89 -7.87
CA SER A 58 10.70 -2.64 -7.72
C SER A 58 9.60 -2.14 -8.66
N GLU A 59 9.57 -0.83 -8.91
CA GLU A 59 8.60 -0.20 -9.78
C GLU A 59 8.70 -0.69 -11.23
N LYS A 60 9.90 -0.99 -11.71
CA LYS A 60 10.14 -1.32 -13.14
C LYS A 60 9.43 -2.60 -13.55
N TRP A 61 9.50 -3.63 -12.71
CA TRP A 61 8.91 -4.94 -12.98
C TRP A 61 7.50 -5.09 -12.42
N ALA A 62 7.20 -4.48 -11.27
CA ALA A 62 5.90 -4.63 -10.62
C ALA A 62 4.73 -4.19 -11.52
N LEU A 63 4.95 -3.15 -12.32
CA LEU A 63 3.95 -2.61 -13.25
C LEU A 63 3.53 -3.58 -14.35
N ASP A 64 4.39 -4.52 -14.74
CA ASP A 64 4.08 -5.50 -15.79
C ASP A 64 3.18 -6.65 -15.28
N PHE A 65 3.08 -6.81 -13.95
CA PHE A 65 2.17 -7.74 -13.28
C PHE A 65 0.76 -7.17 -13.08
N LEU A 66 0.49 -5.91 -13.43
CA LEU A 66 -0.87 -5.35 -13.41
C LEU A 66 -1.67 -5.78 -14.65
N LYS A 67 -2.98 -5.99 -14.47
CA LYS A 67 -3.90 -6.24 -15.59
C LYS A 67 -4.02 -4.99 -16.47
N PRO A 68 -3.60 -5.05 -17.75
CA PRO A 68 -3.73 -3.90 -18.63
C PRO A 68 -5.21 -3.68 -18.99
N TRP A 69 -5.62 -2.41 -19.11
CA TRP A 69 -6.96 -2.00 -19.56
C TRP A 69 -8.13 -2.43 -18.67
N ASN A 70 -7.86 -2.87 -17.43
CA ASN A 70 -8.89 -3.29 -16.46
C ASN A 70 -9.06 -2.29 -15.29
N GLY A 71 -8.60 -1.04 -15.45
CA GLY A 71 -8.61 -0.09 -14.34
C GLY A 71 -7.59 -0.38 -13.23
N ALA A 72 -6.60 -1.24 -13.51
CA ALA A 72 -5.62 -1.65 -12.52
C ALA A 72 -4.71 -0.50 -12.08
N LYS A 73 -4.35 -0.47 -10.79
CA LYS A 73 -3.68 0.68 -10.17
C LYS A 73 -2.37 0.27 -9.52
N TYR A 74 -1.33 1.04 -9.77
CA TYR A 74 -0.09 1.03 -9.02
C TYR A 74 -0.06 2.23 -8.09
N VAL A 75 0.07 2.00 -6.79
CA VAL A 75 0.18 3.05 -5.78
C VAL A 75 1.52 2.86 -5.07
N THR A 76 2.40 3.86 -5.14
CA THR A 76 3.64 3.86 -4.36
C THR A 76 3.60 4.92 -3.28
N LEU A 77 4.04 4.55 -2.08
CA LEU A 77 4.21 5.48 -0.95
C LEU A 77 5.61 6.13 -0.96
N VAL A 78 6.53 5.59 -1.75
CA VAL A 78 7.89 6.13 -1.88
C VAL A 78 7.90 7.19 -2.98
N THR A 79 7.68 8.44 -2.57
CA THR A 79 7.63 9.57 -3.51
C THR A 79 8.90 10.42 -3.42
N PRO A 80 9.51 10.80 -4.55
CA PRO A 80 10.72 11.62 -4.53
C PRO A 80 10.44 13.11 -4.25
N VAL A 81 9.18 13.49 -3.96
CA VAL A 81 8.75 14.90 -3.84
C VAL A 81 9.49 15.63 -2.74
N LEU A 82 9.57 15.03 -1.55
CA LEU A 82 10.25 15.63 -0.40
C LEU A 82 11.75 15.73 -0.66
N HIS A 83 12.37 14.62 -1.08
CA HIS A 83 13.80 14.58 -1.42
C HIS A 83 14.22 15.58 -2.51
N ASN A 84 13.41 15.73 -3.56
CA ASN A 84 13.69 16.70 -4.62
C ASN A 84 13.53 18.14 -4.12
N THR A 85 12.54 18.40 -3.26
CA THR A 85 12.31 19.72 -2.64
C THR A 85 13.46 20.11 -1.72
N ASP A 86 13.98 19.18 -0.93
CA ASP A 86 15.11 19.43 -0.04
C ASP A 86 16.40 19.76 -0.82
N ARG A 87 16.62 19.12 -1.97
CA ARG A 87 17.84 19.29 -2.78
C ARG A 87 17.81 20.46 -3.75
N LEU A 88 16.65 20.77 -4.33
CA LEU A 88 16.51 21.76 -5.41
C LEU A 88 15.69 22.99 -4.98
N GLY A 89 15.30 23.06 -3.71
CA GLY A 89 14.35 24.03 -3.20
C GLY A 89 12.92 23.75 -3.66
N LEU A 90 11.96 24.52 -3.11
CA LEU A 90 10.53 24.32 -3.36
C LEU A 90 10.16 24.39 -4.85
N ALA A 91 10.59 25.43 -5.56
CA ALA A 91 10.24 25.60 -6.97
C ALA A 91 10.88 24.53 -7.87
N GLY A 92 12.20 24.33 -7.76
CA GLY A 92 12.93 23.36 -8.57
C GLY A 92 12.53 21.91 -8.27
N GLY A 93 12.36 21.59 -6.98
CA GLY A 93 11.94 20.27 -6.52
C GLY A 93 10.52 19.90 -6.94
N MET A 94 9.57 20.84 -6.85
CA MET A 94 8.21 20.63 -7.34
C MET A 94 8.16 20.48 -8.86
N MET A 95 8.87 21.32 -9.62
CA MET A 95 8.92 21.21 -11.08
C MET A 95 9.48 19.85 -11.52
N GLN A 96 10.62 19.43 -10.97
CA GLN A 96 11.21 18.14 -11.32
C GLN A 96 10.30 16.97 -10.94
N SER A 97 9.65 17.05 -9.78
CA SER A 97 8.71 16.02 -9.34
C SER A 97 7.48 15.96 -10.24
N GLY A 98 6.95 17.11 -10.65
CA GLY A 98 5.84 17.25 -11.58
C GLY A 98 6.14 16.63 -12.96
N VAL A 99 7.32 16.91 -13.52
CA VAL A 99 7.77 16.30 -14.77
C VAL A 99 7.93 14.79 -14.62
N LYS A 100 8.56 14.32 -13.53
CA LYS A 100 8.75 12.88 -13.26
C LYS A 100 7.41 12.14 -13.18
N ILE A 101 6.46 12.64 -12.39
CA ILE A 101 5.14 12.00 -12.28
C ILE A 101 4.38 12.08 -13.60
N GLY A 102 4.40 13.22 -14.29
CA GLY A 102 3.73 13.40 -15.57
C GLY A 102 4.21 12.41 -16.63
N CYS A 103 5.53 12.29 -16.80
CA CYS A 103 6.14 11.31 -17.71
C CYS A 103 5.79 9.87 -17.34
N LYS A 104 5.82 9.52 -16.05
CA LYS A 104 5.45 8.18 -15.57
C LYS A 104 3.98 7.87 -15.82
N VAL A 105 3.08 8.76 -15.40
CA VAL A 105 1.64 8.62 -15.61
C VAL A 105 1.34 8.45 -17.09
N LEU A 106 1.90 9.29 -17.97
CA LEU A 106 1.66 9.18 -19.42
C LEU A 106 2.19 7.86 -20.00
N LYS A 107 3.40 7.44 -19.59
CA LYS A 107 3.99 6.17 -20.02
C LYS A 107 3.15 4.96 -19.61
N HIS A 108 2.62 4.97 -18.40
CA HIS A 108 1.85 3.85 -17.85
C HIS A 108 0.40 3.85 -18.27
N LEU A 109 -0.20 5.03 -18.50
CA LEU A 109 -1.53 5.15 -19.08
C LEU A 109 -1.57 4.56 -20.50
N ARG A 110 -0.50 4.71 -21.29
CA ARG A 110 -0.36 4.04 -22.60
C ARG A 110 -0.31 2.51 -22.51
N LYS A 111 0.15 1.96 -21.37
CA LYS A 111 0.11 0.51 -21.07
C LYS A 111 -1.26 0.07 -20.49
N GLY A 112 -2.21 1.00 -20.32
CA GLY A 112 -3.53 0.72 -19.75
C GLY A 112 -3.53 0.53 -18.23
N VAL A 113 -2.53 1.05 -17.51
CA VAL A 113 -2.43 0.95 -16.04
C VAL A 113 -2.29 2.32 -15.40
N TYR A 114 -2.90 2.52 -14.24
CA TYR A 114 -2.91 3.81 -13.54
C TYR A 114 -1.79 3.88 -12.51
N TYR A 115 -0.83 4.78 -12.71
CA TYR A 115 0.23 5.05 -11.75
C TYR A 115 -0.15 6.22 -10.83
N ARG A 116 -0.07 6.03 -9.51
CA ARG A 116 -0.40 7.05 -8.51
C ARG A 116 0.61 7.07 -7.36
N TRP A 117 0.82 8.26 -6.82
CA TRP A 117 1.54 8.49 -5.58
C TRP A 117 0.56 8.54 -4.42
N GLY A 118 0.85 7.78 -3.36
CA GLY A 118 0.13 7.83 -2.10
C GLY A 118 0.87 8.73 -1.11
N PHE A 119 0.14 9.62 -0.46
CA PHE A 119 0.66 10.47 0.61
C PHE A 119 -0.17 10.22 1.88
N PHE A 120 0.48 10.34 3.03
CA PHE A 120 -0.23 10.35 4.30
C PHE A 120 -1.10 11.61 4.39
N ALA A 121 -2.37 11.42 4.75
CA ALA A 121 -3.31 12.52 5.00
C ALA A 121 -4.07 12.24 6.31
N PRO A 122 -3.95 13.10 7.33
CA PRO A 122 -4.70 12.93 8.57
C PRO A 122 -6.20 13.22 8.31
N SER A 123 -7.06 12.27 8.68
CA SER A 123 -8.51 12.38 8.50
C SER A 123 -9.23 11.71 9.67
N GLY A 124 -9.95 12.49 10.48
CA GLY A 124 -10.78 11.98 11.59
C GLY A 124 -11.84 10.98 11.12
N PRO A 125 -12.69 11.31 10.13
CA PRO A 125 -13.70 10.39 9.63
C PRO A 125 -13.13 9.06 9.12
N THR A 126 -11.97 9.08 8.46
CA THR A 126 -11.31 7.86 7.99
C THR A 126 -10.78 7.00 9.14
N LEU A 127 -10.32 7.63 10.23
CA LEU A 127 -9.93 6.90 11.44
C LEU A 127 -11.13 6.28 12.15
N ASP A 128 -12.29 6.94 12.14
CA ASP A 128 -13.53 6.39 12.67
C ASP A 128 -13.96 5.14 11.89
N GLU A 129 -13.89 5.17 10.55
CA GLU A 129 -14.13 3.99 9.70
C GLU A 129 -13.17 2.84 10.02
N ILE A 130 -11.87 3.13 10.17
CA ILE A 130 -10.87 2.11 10.53
C ILE A 130 -11.17 1.53 11.92
N SER A 131 -11.57 2.36 12.88
CA SER A 131 -11.98 1.92 14.22
C SER A 131 -13.18 0.98 14.14
N GLU A 132 -14.20 1.32 13.34
CA GLU A 132 -15.37 0.48 13.13
C GLU A 132 -14.98 -0.89 12.52
N MET A 133 -14.08 -0.89 11.54
CA MET A 133 -13.56 -2.13 10.94
C MET A 133 -12.85 -3.02 11.97
N LEU A 134 -12.06 -2.43 12.86
CA LEU A 134 -11.37 -3.15 13.93
C LEU A 134 -12.36 -3.74 14.94
N GLU A 135 -13.38 -2.98 15.34
CA GLU A 135 -14.41 -3.43 16.27
C GLU A 135 -15.23 -4.62 15.73
N ARG A 136 -15.42 -4.69 14.40
CA ARG A 136 -16.08 -5.82 13.74
C ARG A 136 -15.18 -7.06 13.63
N SER A 137 -13.86 -6.87 13.54
CA SER A 137 -12.90 -7.94 13.24
C SER A 137 -12.30 -8.60 14.48
N VAL A 138 -12.28 -7.91 15.63
CA VAL A 138 -11.61 -8.40 16.85
C VAL A 138 -12.63 -8.52 18.00
N PRO A 139 -13.14 -9.73 18.31
CA PRO A 139 -14.16 -9.93 19.36
C PRO A 139 -13.71 -9.47 20.75
N TRP A 140 -12.40 -9.58 21.05
CA TRP A 140 -11.83 -9.17 22.34
C TRP A 140 -11.74 -7.64 22.52
N TRP A 141 -11.80 -6.86 21.44
CA TRP A 141 -11.78 -5.40 21.54
C TRP A 141 -13.05 -4.86 22.20
N ARG A 142 -14.17 -5.62 22.17
CA ARG A 142 -15.37 -5.28 22.96
C ARG A 142 -15.11 -5.36 24.48
N LYS A 143 -14.25 -6.29 24.94
CA LYS A 143 -13.83 -6.37 26.36
C LYS A 143 -12.90 -5.21 26.74
N CYS A 144 -11.94 -4.84 25.89
CA CYS A 144 -11.08 -3.67 26.14
C CYS A 144 -11.80 -2.32 25.97
N SER A 145 -12.74 -2.20 25.03
CA SER A 145 -13.54 -0.99 24.80
C SER A 145 -14.55 -0.75 25.94
N LEU A 146 -15.09 -1.80 26.57
CA LEU A 146 -15.84 -1.65 27.83
C LEU A 146 -14.96 -1.06 28.94
N LEU A 147 -13.71 -1.51 29.06
CA LEU A 147 -12.72 -0.96 30.00
C LEU A 147 -12.36 0.50 29.69
N LEU A 148 -12.18 0.87 28.41
CA LEU A 148 -11.92 2.26 27.99
C LEU A 148 -13.14 3.18 28.14
N ARG A 149 -14.37 2.70 27.92
CA ARG A 149 -15.60 3.45 28.26
C ARG A 149 -15.72 3.69 29.77
N CYS A 150 -15.27 2.76 30.60
CA CYS A 150 -15.18 2.94 32.05
C CYS A 150 -14.10 3.95 32.50
N LEU A 151 -13.11 4.25 31.65
CA LEU A 151 -12.03 5.21 31.93
C LEU A 151 -12.32 6.64 31.42
N LYS A 152 -13.25 6.83 30.49
CA LYS A 152 -13.71 8.17 30.06
C LYS A 152 -14.49 9.02 31.09
N PRO A 153 -14.99 8.54 32.25
CA PRO A 153 -15.62 9.42 33.24
C PRO A 153 -14.64 10.31 34.01
N PHE A 154 -13.32 10.11 33.90
CA PHE A 154 -12.35 10.71 34.83
C PHE A 154 -11.48 11.84 34.26
N ILE A 155 -11.85 12.41 33.11
CA ILE A 155 -11.20 13.63 32.60
C ILE A 155 -12.30 14.61 32.22
N LYS A 156 -12.66 15.46 33.19
CA LYS A 156 -13.26 16.77 32.99
C LYS A 156 -12.24 17.82 33.42
#